data_AF-A0A537EIE1-F1
#
_entry.id   AF-A0A537EIE1-F1
#
_cell.length_a   1.000
_cell.length_b   1.000
_cell.length_c   1.000
_cell.angle_alpha   90.00
_cell.angle_beta   90.00
_cell.angle_gamma   90.00
#
_symmetry.space_group_name_H-M   'P 1'
#
loop_
_entity.id
_entity.type
_entity.pdbx_description
1 polymer ?
#
loop_
_entity_poly.entity_id
_entity_poly.type
_entity_poly.pdbx_seq_one_letter_code
_entity_poly.pdbx_strand_id
1 'polypeptide(L)'
;MQAQTQMSKGELLLEMQGKTVSRTIKEISPMGVRMQINDEGQATGKFNANTINTVNVFLKTDGTNEWESKGLQTTKEGDMIVVSSRGTGRMANPTTGTWQGDAVFMTQSPRLAWLNNTKGWIEGSGDMAQGTYHGKIYAKK
;
A
#
# COMPACT_ATOMS: atom_id res chain seq x y z
N MET A 1 -22.61 6.90 13.07
CA MET A 1 -21.42 7.78 12.97
C MET A 1 -20.19 6.92 13.22
N GLN A 2 -19.51 6.45 12.17
CA GLN A 2 -18.18 5.86 12.35
C GLN A 2 -17.20 7.01 12.47
N ALA A 3 -16.62 7.17 13.66
CA ALA A 3 -15.50 8.07 13.86
C ALA A 3 -14.38 7.62 12.91
N GLN A 4 -14.08 8.43 11.89
CA GLN A 4 -12.77 8.38 11.27
C GLN A 4 -11.78 8.73 12.37
N THR A 5 -11.11 7.73 12.93
CA THR A 5 -9.95 7.95 13.78
C THR A 5 -8.94 8.69 12.90
N GLN A 6 -8.93 10.02 13.00
CA GLN A 6 -8.03 10.85 12.23
C GLN A 6 -6.65 10.64 12.82
N MET A 7 -5.92 9.69 12.24
CA MET A 7 -4.55 9.39 12.61
C MET A 7 -3.72 10.68 12.49
N SER A 8 -3.01 11.06 13.56
CA SER A 8 -2.12 12.21 13.48
C SER A 8 -0.95 11.85 12.56
N LYS A 9 -0.96 12.42 11.36
CA LYS A 9 0.08 12.19 10.35
C LYS A 9 1.35 12.91 10.81
N GLY A 10 2.44 12.16 10.87
CA GLY A 10 3.77 12.73 11.04
C GLY A 10 4.33 13.23 9.71
N GLU A 11 5.65 13.22 9.62
CA GLU A 11 6.38 13.63 8.42
C GLU A 11 6.06 12.74 7.22
N LEU A 12 5.94 13.32 6.02
CA LEU A 12 5.84 12.56 4.78
C LEU A 12 7.18 11.85 4.51
N LEU A 13 7.15 10.53 4.35
CA LEU A 13 8.34 9.72 4.07
C LEU A 13 8.50 9.50 2.57
N LEU A 14 7.43 9.06 1.92
CA LEU A 14 7.42 8.66 0.51
C LEU A 14 6.09 9.02 -0.16
N GLU A 15 6.17 9.42 -1.41
CA GLU A 15 5.08 9.31 -2.37
C GLU A 15 5.30 8.06 -3.22
N MET A 16 4.22 7.41 -3.63
CA MET A 16 4.27 6.18 -4.40
C MET A 16 3.33 6.25 -5.58
N GLN A 17 3.74 5.66 -6.68
CA GLN A 17 2.90 5.48 -7.85
C GLN A 17 3.31 4.22 -8.59
N GLY A 18 2.36 3.58 -9.25
CA GLY A 18 2.66 2.38 -10.01
C GLY A 18 1.47 1.85 -10.79
N LYS A 19 1.68 0.66 -11.32
CA LYS A 19 0.70 -0.06 -12.14
C LYS A 19 0.54 -1.49 -11.64
N THR A 20 -0.65 -2.01 -11.82
CA THR A 20 -0.92 -3.43 -11.68
C THR A 20 -0.41 -4.18 -12.89
N VAL A 21 0.39 -5.21 -12.63
CA VAL A 21 0.97 -6.10 -13.65
C VAL A 21 0.15 -7.36 -13.80
N SER A 22 -0.38 -7.91 -12.70
CA SER A 22 -1.26 -9.09 -12.75
C SER A 22 -2.29 -9.11 -11.63
N ARG A 23 -3.36 -9.88 -11.85
CA ARG A 23 -4.44 -10.10 -10.89
C ARG A 23 -4.84 -11.55 -10.91
N THR A 24 -5.25 -12.07 -9.75
CA THR A 24 -5.80 -13.42 -9.62
C THR A 24 -6.99 -13.38 -8.70
N ILE A 25 -8.15 -13.83 -9.18
CA ILE A 25 -9.31 -14.08 -8.33
C ILE A 25 -9.05 -15.38 -7.57
N LYS A 26 -9.06 -15.30 -6.24
CA LYS A 26 -8.85 -16.45 -5.35
C LYS A 26 -10.17 -17.11 -4.95
N GLU A 27 -11.19 -16.29 -4.69
CA GLU A 27 -12.49 -16.74 -4.23
C GLU A 27 -13.58 -15.73 -4.61
N ILE A 28 -14.77 -16.22 -4.95
CA ILE A 28 -16.00 -15.44 -5.04
C ILE A 28 -17.02 -16.10 -4.12
N SER A 29 -17.58 -15.35 -3.18
CA SER A 29 -18.60 -15.82 -2.25
C SER A 29 -19.66 -14.74 -2.02
N PRO A 30 -20.79 -15.07 -1.34
CA PRO A 30 -21.78 -14.05 -0.96
C PRO A 30 -21.23 -12.93 -0.07
N MET A 31 -20.08 -13.15 0.59
CA MET A 31 -19.43 -12.13 1.41
C MET A 31 -18.57 -11.16 0.59
N GLY A 32 -18.20 -11.52 -0.65
CA GLY A 32 -17.38 -10.69 -1.51
C GLY A 32 -16.39 -11.46 -2.37
N VAL A 33 -15.37 -10.77 -2.86
CA VAL A 33 -14.33 -11.31 -3.74
C VAL A 33 -12.97 -11.22 -3.06
N ARG A 34 -12.28 -12.35 -2.95
CA ARG A 34 -10.87 -12.37 -2.55
C ARG A 34 -10.01 -12.41 -3.80
N MET A 35 -9.01 -11.55 -3.85
CA MET A 35 -8.09 -11.48 -4.97
C MET A 35 -6.66 -11.20 -4.52
N GLN A 36 -5.73 -11.52 -5.39
CA GLN A 36 -4.34 -11.13 -5.29
C GLN A 36 -3.99 -10.21 -6.45
N ILE A 37 -3.26 -9.14 -6.16
CA ILE A 37 -2.81 -8.13 -7.11
C ILE A 37 -1.28 -8.08 -7.02
N ASN A 38 -0.60 -8.06 -8.15
CA ASN A 38 0.83 -7.79 -8.19
C ASN A 38 1.08 -6.48 -8.92
N ASP A 39 1.82 -5.60 -8.26
CA ASP A 39 2.06 -4.24 -8.70
C ASP A 39 3.56 -3.98 -8.86
N GLU A 40 3.88 -3.10 -9.82
CA GLU A 40 5.22 -2.54 -10.00
C GLU A 40 5.12 -1.01 -10.04
N GLY A 41 6.11 -0.33 -9.47
CA GLY A 41 6.06 1.12 -9.33
C GLY A 41 7.33 1.75 -8.82
N GLN A 42 7.19 2.97 -8.32
CA GLN A 42 8.26 3.77 -7.74
C GLN A 42 7.78 4.41 -6.44
N ALA A 43 8.71 4.55 -5.50
CA ALA A 43 8.57 5.36 -4.31
C ALA A 43 9.61 6.49 -4.37
N THR A 44 9.20 7.71 -4.08
CA THR A 44 10.03 8.92 -4.11
C THR A 44 9.86 9.73 -2.83
N GLY A 45 10.93 10.33 -2.32
CA GLY A 45 10.88 11.10 -1.07
C GLY A 45 12.20 11.06 -0.32
N LYS A 46 12.18 10.67 0.96
CA LYS A 46 13.40 10.53 1.78
C LYS A 46 14.44 9.59 1.17
N PHE A 47 14.00 8.66 0.35
CA PHE A 47 14.81 7.88 -0.56
C PHE A 47 13.98 7.60 -1.82
N ASN A 48 14.67 7.22 -2.90
CA ASN A 48 14.01 6.87 -4.17
C ASN A 48 14.25 5.39 -4.47
N ALA A 49 13.20 4.65 -4.77
CA ALA A 49 13.27 3.21 -5.02
C ALA A 49 12.26 2.75 -6.07
N ASN A 50 12.62 1.72 -6.82
CA ASN A 50 11.63 0.92 -7.55
C ASN A 50 10.93 -0.01 -6.57
N THR A 51 9.65 -0.30 -6.80
CA THR A 51 8.84 -1.12 -5.90
C THR A 51 8.18 -2.27 -6.62
N ILE A 52 8.17 -3.44 -6.00
CA ILE A 52 7.29 -4.55 -6.36
C ILE A 52 6.44 -4.92 -5.16
N ASN A 53 5.16 -5.20 -5.37
CA ASN A 53 4.23 -5.52 -4.29
C ASN A 53 3.31 -6.68 -4.67
N THR A 54 3.00 -7.55 -3.71
CA THR A 54 1.89 -8.50 -3.79
C THR A 54 0.87 -8.13 -2.72
N VAL A 55 -0.34 -7.82 -3.16
CA VAL A 55 -1.45 -7.37 -2.33
C VAL A 55 -2.55 -8.42 -2.35
N ASN A 56 -2.91 -8.94 -1.18
CA ASN A 56 -4.14 -9.71 -1.01
C ASN A 56 -5.26 -8.75 -0.62
N VAL A 57 -6.38 -8.80 -1.32
CA VAL A 57 -7.53 -7.91 -1.11
C VAL A 57 -8.78 -8.75 -0.92
N PHE A 58 -9.61 -8.35 0.05
CA PHE A 58 -10.98 -8.82 0.20
C PHE A 58 -11.95 -7.66 -0.06
N LEU A 59 -12.55 -7.65 -1.25
CA LEU A 59 -13.57 -6.71 -1.67
C LEU A 59 -14.93 -7.18 -1.14
N LYS A 60 -15.55 -6.42 -0.24
CA LYS A 60 -16.84 -6.76 0.36
C LYS A 60 -18.00 -6.24 -0.48
N THR A 61 -19.17 -6.83 -0.29
CA THR A 61 -20.40 -6.45 -1.02
C THR A 61 -20.92 -5.06 -0.65
N ASP A 62 -20.50 -4.49 0.48
CA ASP A 62 -20.86 -3.13 0.92
C ASP A 62 -19.96 -2.03 0.33
N GLY A 63 -19.04 -2.40 -0.58
CA GLY A 63 -18.10 -1.48 -1.22
C GLY A 63 -16.87 -1.13 -0.38
N THR A 64 -16.73 -1.68 0.83
CA THR A 64 -15.48 -1.61 1.60
C THR A 64 -14.54 -2.76 1.22
N ASN A 65 -13.28 -2.63 1.60
CA ASN A 65 -12.31 -3.70 1.44
C ASN A 65 -11.31 -3.76 2.59
N GLU A 66 -10.71 -4.93 2.74
CA GLU A 66 -9.55 -5.18 3.59
C GLU A 66 -8.40 -5.63 2.71
N TRP A 67 -7.18 -5.24 3.06
CA TRP A 67 -6.02 -5.60 2.26
C TRP A 67 -4.77 -5.80 3.11
N GLU A 68 -3.89 -6.66 2.61
CA GLU A 68 -2.55 -6.89 3.14
C GLU A 68 -1.55 -6.90 1.97
N SER A 69 -0.47 -6.15 2.10
CA SER A 69 0.57 -6.03 1.10
C SER A 69 1.93 -6.45 1.66
N LYS A 70 2.69 -7.15 0.82
CA LYS A 70 4.11 -7.45 1.01
C LYS A 70 4.86 -6.90 -0.19
N GLY A 71 5.85 -6.06 0.07
CA GLY A 71 6.58 -5.38 -0.97
C GLY A 71 8.08 -5.36 -0.73
N LEU A 72 8.82 -5.20 -1.82
CA LEU A 72 10.24 -4.89 -1.83
C LEU A 72 10.43 -3.55 -2.52
N GLN A 73 11.27 -2.71 -1.93
CA GLN A 73 11.74 -1.48 -2.53
C GLN A 73 13.26 -1.56 -2.70
N THR A 74 13.74 -1.26 -3.89
CA THR A 74 15.16 -1.30 -4.23
C THR A 74 15.60 0.07 -4.74
N THR A 75 16.54 0.69 -4.04
CA THR A 75 17.13 1.97 -4.43
C THR A 75 18.14 1.78 -5.56
N LYS A 76 18.54 2.87 -6.23
CA LYS A 76 19.59 2.82 -7.26
C LYS A 76 20.96 2.47 -6.67
N GLU A 77 21.17 2.79 -5.40
CA GLU A 77 22.38 2.48 -4.65
C GLU A 77 22.46 1.02 -4.19
N GLY A 78 21.40 0.22 -4.44
CA GLY A 78 21.34 -1.19 -4.06
C GLY A 78 20.80 -1.45 -2.66
N ASP A 79 20.36 -0.42 -1.94
CA ASP A 79 19.66 -0.59 -0.65
C ASP A 79 18.32 -1.30 -0.89
N MET A 80 18.04 -2.34 -0.10
CA MET A 80 16.77 -3.09 -0.13
C MET A 80 15.95 -2.81 1.13
N ILE A 81 14.66 -2.54 0.94
CA ILE A 81 13.68 -2.32 2.01
C ILE A 81 12.53 -3.31 1.81
N VAL A 82 12.24 -4.11 2.82
CA VAL A 82 11.01 -4.90 2.89
C VAL A 82 9.92 -4.04 3.51
N VAL A 83 8.77 -3.99 2.87
CA VAL A 83 7.59 -3.27 3.36
C VAL A 83 6.47 -4.27 3.57
N SER A 84 5.90 -4.29 4.77
CA SER A 84 4.64 -4.99 5.03
C SER A 84 3.61 -3.96 5.43
N SER A 85 2.42 -4.03 4.85
CA SER A 85 1.34 -3.11 5.17
C SER A 85 0.00 -3.82 5.16
N ARG A 86 -0.95 -3.25 5.89
CA ARG A 86 -2.32 -3.74 5.94
C ARG A 86 -3.27 -2.60 6.24
N GLY A 87 -4.51 -2.74 5.80
CA GLY A 87 -5.49 -1.71 6.05
C GLY A 87 -6.84 -2.01 5.45
N THR A 88 -7.57 -0.93 5.25
CA THR A 88 -8.92 -0.93 4.72
C THR A 88 -9.04 0.04 3.57
N GLY A 89 -10.05 -0.15 2.75
CA GLY A 89 -10.40 0.79 1.69
C GLY A 89 -11.89 0.86 1.45
N ARG A 90 -12.25 1.78 0.56
CA ARG A 90 -13.62 2.00 0.12
C ARG A 90 -13.63 2.36 -1.35
N MET A 91 -14.52 1.70 -2.08
CA MET A 91 -14.77 1.99 -3.48
C MET A 91 -15.65 3.24 -3.58
N ALA A 92 -15.21 4.22 -4.35
CA ALA A 92 -15.99 5.40 -4.68
C ALA A 92 -16.95 5.09 -5.85
N ASN A 93 -16.52 4.21 -6.75
CA ASN A 93 -17.31 3.63 -7.84
C ASN A 93 -16.78 2.20 -8.11
N PRO A 94 -17.34 1.45 -9.09
CA PRO A 94 -16.94 0.05 -9.28
C PRO A 94 -15.46 -0.20 -9.57
N THR A 95 -14.72 0.80 -10.05
CA THR A 95 -13.32 0.64 -10.47
C THR A 95 -12.35 1.50 -9.69
N THR A 96 -12.79 2.59 -9.05
CA THR A 96 -11.92 3.47 -8.28
C THR A 96 -12.22 3.42 -6.79
N GLY A 97 -11.17 3.44 -5.99
CA GLY A 97 -11.28 3.38 -4.54
C GLY A 97 -10.11 4.05 -3.85
N THR A 98 -10.35 4.43 -2.59
CA THR A 98 -9.34 4.94 -1.67
C THR A 98 -9.01 3.88 -0.64
N TRP A 99 -7.78 3.89 -0.14
CA TRP A 99 -7.31 2.93 0.84
C TRP A 99 -6.37 3.61 1.83
N GLN A 100 -6.31 3.06 3.04
CA GLN A 100 -5.44 3.55 4.11
C GLN A 100 -5.08 2.42 5.07
N GLY A 101 -3.96 2.53 5.76
CA GLY A 101 -3.51 1.49 6.67
C GLY A 101 -2.19 1.78 7.37
N ASP A 102 -1.69 0.76 8.04
CA ASP A 102 -0.38 0.78 8.69
C ASP A 102 0.67 0.12 7.79
N ALA A 103 1.91 0.63 7.87
CA ALA A 103 3.07 0.06 7.21
C ALA A 103 4.22 -0.13 8.22
N VAL A 104 5.00 -1.19 8.02
CA VAL A 104 6.24 -1.46 8.74
C VAL A 104 7.36 -1.77 7.75
N PHE A 105 8.57 -1.41 8.14
CA PHE A 105 9.75 -1.48 7.29
C PHE A 105 10.79 -2.39 7.93
N MET A 106 11.53 -3.12 7.10
CA MET A 106 12.73 -3.84 7.50
C MET A 106 13.82 -3.63 6.45
N THR A 107 15.04 -3.34 6.88
CA THR A 107 16.19 -3.18 6.01
C THR A 107 17.49 -3.53 6.73
N GLN A 108 18.45 -4.06 5.97
CA GLN A 108 19.84 -4.24 6.42
C GLN A 108 20.73 -3.05 6.03
N SER A 109 20.21 -2.07 5.29
CA SER A 109 20.99 -0.89 4.89
C SER A 109 21.34 -0.03 6.10
N PRO A 110 22.63 0.24 6.36
CA PRO A 110 23.03 1.17 7.43
C PRO A 110 22.51 2.60 7.18
N ARG A 111 22.45 3.02 5.91
CA ARG A 111 21.93 4.35 5.49
C ARG A 111 20.46 4.53 5.82
N LEU A 112 19.68 3.45 5.73
CA LEU A 112 18.24 3.46 5.93
C LEU A 112 17.81 2.78 7.25
N ALA A 113 18.76 2.55 8.17
CA ALA A 113 18.51 1.84 9.44
C ALA A 113 17.42 2.49 10.31
N TRP A 114 17.17 3.80 10.14
CA TRP A 114 16.09 4.52 10.81
C TRP A 114 14.69 3.96 10.47
N LEU A 115 14.52 3.35 9.29
CA LEU A 115 13.26 2.71 8.89
C LEU A 115 12.87 1.55 9.80
N ASN A 116 13.85 0.80 10.34
CA ASN A 116 13.58 -0.33 11.23
C ASN A 116 12.86 0.08 12.53
N ASN A 117 12.98 1.34 12.94
CA ASN A 117 12.30 1.89 14.11
C ASN A 117 11.10 2.79 13.74
N THR A 118 10.80 2.92 12.45
CA THR A 118 9.73 3.78 11.94
C THR A 118 8.45 2.98 11.75
N LYS A 119 7.33 3.47 12.27
CA LYS A 119 5.99 3.00 11.90
C LYS A 119 5.43 3.92 10.83
N GLY A 120 4.84 3.35 9.79
CA GLY A 120 4.24 4.09 8.69
C GLY A 120 2.72 4.13 8.80
N TRP A 121 2.13 5.25 8.37
CA TRP A 121 0.73 5.35 7.96
C TRP A 121 0.70 5.54 6.45
N ILE A 122 -0.01 4.68 5.74
CA ILE A 122 -0.11 4.71 4.29
C ILE A 122 -1.54 5.06 3.88
N GLU A 123 -1.69 5.88 2.85
CA GLU A 123 -2.97 6.19 2.22
C GLU A 123 -2.81 6.42 0.72
N GLY A 124 -3.88 6.23 -0.03
CA GLY A 124 -3.85 6.46 -1.46
C GLY A 124 -5.16 6.15 -2.15
N SER A 125 -5.09 6.10 -3.47
CA SER A 125 -6.19 5.66 -4.31
C SER A 125 -5.69 4.84 -5.50
N GLY A 126 -6.61 4.11 -6.13
CA GLY A 126 -6.31 3.32 -7.31
C GLY A 126 -7.49 3.24 -8.25
N ASP A 127 -7.18 2.95 -9.50
CA ASP A 127 -8.13 2.66 -10.57
C ASP A 127 -7.87 1.24 -11.08
N MET A 128 -8.80 0.33 -10.82
CA MET A 128 -8.74 -1.07 -11.23
C MET A 128 -8.88 -1.24 -12.74
N ALA A 129 -9.62 -0.37 -13.42
CA ALA A 129 -9.80 -0.43 -14.87
C ALA A 129 -8.53 -0.02 -15.61
N GLN A 130 -7.88 1.05 -15.15
CA GLN A 130 -6.58 1.48 -15.68
C GLN A 130 -5.41 0.65 -15.15
N GLY A 131 -5.61 0.00 -14.00
CA GLY A 131 -4.55 -0.70 -13.27
C GLY A 131 -3.45 0.23 -12.81
N THR A 132 -3.83 1.36 -12.23
CA THR A 132 -2.90 2.36 -11.70
C THR A 132 -3.21 2.65 -10.24
N TYR A 133 -2.19 3.06 -9.48
CA TYR A 133 -2.36 3.55 -8.12
C TYR A 133 -1.41 4.69 -7.83
N HIS A 134 -1.79 5.51 -6.85
CA HIS A 134 -0.92 6.48 -6.22
C HIS A 134 -1.18 6.51 -4.72
N GLY A 135 -0.15 6.79 -3.94
CA GLY A 135 -0.26 6.83 -2.48
C GLY A 135 0.86 7.60 -1.83
N LYS A 136 0.75 7.75 -0.52
CA LYS A 136 1.71 8.41 0.35
C LYS A 136 1.92 7.59 1.61
N ILE A 137 3.14 7.61 2.11
CA ILE A 137 3.53 7.02 3.39
C ILE A 137 4.02 8.15 4.28
N TYR A 138 3.43 8.24 5.48
CA TYR A 138 3.82 9.16 6.54
C TYR A 138 4.43 8.40 7.71
N ALA A 139 5.33 9.03 8.45
CA ALA A 139 5.71 8.53 9.77
C ALA A 139 4.50 8.62 10.71
N LYS A 140 4.24 7.55 11.45
CA LYS A 140 3.21 7.50 12.47
C LYS A 140 3.74 8.20 13.74
N LYS A 141 2.96 9.11 14.31
CA LYS A 141 3.22 9.72 15.62
C LYS A 141 2.53 8.93 16.72
#